data_AF-A0A378AY66-F1
#
_entry.id   AF-A0A378AY66-F1
#
_cell.length_a   1.000
_cell.length_b   1.000
_cell.length_c   1.000
_cell.angle_alpha   90.00
_cell.angle_beta   90.00
_cell.angle_gamma   90.00
#
_symmetry.space_group_name_H-M   'P 1'
#
loop_
_entity.id
_entity.type
_entity.pdbx_description
1 polymer ?
#
loop_
_entity_poly.entity_id
_entity_poly.type
_entity_poly.pdbx_seq_one_letter_code
_entity_poly.pdbx_strand_id
1 'polypeptide(L)'
;MTPQYLRIATEVPSGSASNTYGWLSDLPTIKEWVSERQFAQLSQYGYTIANKTWENSIRVKRENIEDDQIGQYSVIAQAFGQQVAEFPDTLSFPLLVAGFSTLCF
;
A
#
# COMPACT_ATOMS: atom_id res chain seq x y z
N MET A 1 19.68 -5.46 2.83
CA MET A 1 19.05 -5.20 4.14
C MET A 1 17.69 -5.90 4.17
N THR A 2 17.09 -6.13 5.34
CA THR A 2 15.74 -6.72 5.43
C THR A 2 14.71 -5.58 5.39
N PRO A 3 13.72 -5.60 4.47
CA PRO A 3 12.68 -4.57 4.41
C PRO A 3 11.87 -4.53 5.71
N GLN A 4 11.44 -3.33 6.11
CA GLN A 4 10.86 -3.08 7.44
C GLN A 4 9.37 -2.68 7.42
N TYR A 5 8.75 -2.50 6.25
CA TYR A 5 7.35 -2.08 6.15
C TYR A 5 6.38 -2.96 6.96
N LEU A 6 6.65 -4.28 7.10
CA LEU A 6 5.82 -5.19 7.92
C LEU A 6 5.82 -4.85 9.43
N ARG A 7 6.78 -4.05 9.91
CA ARG A 7 6.80 -3.57 11.29
C ARG A 7 5.81 -2.43 11.53
N ILE A 8 5.36 -1.76 10.46
CA ILE A 8 4.53 -0.55 10.52
C ILE A 8 3.22 -0.69 9.74
N ALA A 9 3.06 -1.74 8.93
CA ALA A 9 1.89 -1.98 8.09
C ALA A 9 1.53 -3.46 8.03
N THR A 10 0.24 -3.73 7.84
CA THR A 10 -0.30 -5.08 7.60
C THR A 10 -0.51 -5.28 6.10
N GLU A 11 -0.09 -6.42 5.58
CA GLU A 11 -0.39 -6.81 4.20
C GLU A 11 -1.81 -7.37 4.07
N VAL A 12 -2.53 -6.87 3.07
CA VAL A 12 -3.85 -7.40 2.70
C VAL A 12 -3.79 -7.78 1.22
N PRO A 13 -4.03 -9.04 0.84
CA PRO A 13 -4.05 -9.44 -0.56
C PRO A 13 -5.19 -8.75 -1.30
N SER A 14 -4.89 -8.12 -2.45
CA SER A 14 -5.87 -7.48 -3.32
C SER A 14 -5.93 -8.20 -4.67
N GLY A 15 -7.08 -8.80 -4.99
CA GLY A 15 -7.33 -9.44 -6.29
C GLY A 15 -8.13 -8.57 -7.27
N SER A 16 -8.66 -7.43 -6.81
CA SER A 16 -9.53 -6.54 -7.59
C SER A 16 -8.76 -5.32 -8.10
N ALA A 17 -9.36 -4.45 -8.92
CA ALA A 17 -8.70 -3.20 -9.35
C ALA A 17 -8.48 -2.19 -8.19
N SER A 18 -9.25 -2.32 -7.11
CA SER A 18 -9.14 -1.49 -5.92
C SER A 18 -9.72 -2.21 -4.69
N ASN A 19 -9.30 -1.77 -3.50
CA ASN A 19 -9.92 -2.13 -2.23
C ASN A 19 -10.67 -0.93 -1.68
N THR A 20 -11.99 -1.06 -1.50
CA THR A 20 -12.83 -0.04 -0.86
C THR A 20 -13.13 -0.45 0.56
N TYR A 21 -12.77 0.40 1.51
CA TYR A 21 -13.11 0.24 2.92
C TYR A 21 -14.20 1.24 3.26
N GLY A 22 -15.40 0.75 3.57
CA GLY A 22 -16.52 1.57 4.03
C GLY A 22 -16.91 1.16 5.44
N TRP A 23 -17.08 2.14 6.31
CA TRP A 23 -17.70 1.95 7.62
C TRP A 23 -18.96 2.80 7.73
N LEU A 24 -19.95 2.23 8.39
CA LEU A 24 -21.19 2.92 8.73
C LEU A 24 -20.91 3.80 9.96
N SER A 25 -21.37 5.05 9.94
CA SER A 25 -21.39 5.89 11.15
C SER A 25 -22.09 5.18 12.30
N ASP A 26 -21.72 5.52 13.53
CA ASP A 26 -22.34 4.97 14.75
C ASP A 26 -23.86 4.91 14.63
N LEU A 27 -24.42 3.74 14.97
CA LEU A 27 -25.86 3.56 14.98
C LEU A 27 -26.47 4.51 16.02
N PRO A 28 -27.60 5.16 15.70
CA PRO A 28 -28.26 6.04 16.64
C PRO A 28 -28.67 5.27 17.91
N THR A 29 -28.48 5.90 19.06
CA THR A 29 -28.98 5.37 20.34
C THR A 29 -30.50 5.45 20.40
N ILE A 30 -31.14 4.57 21.18
CA ILE A 30 -32.58 4.62 21.44
C ILE A 30 -32.91 5.93 22.17
N LYS A 31 -33.92 6.66 21.70
CA LYS A 31 -34.44 7.90 22.30
C LYS A 31 -35.93 7.74 22.60
N GLU A 32 -36.41 8.45 23.61
CA GLU A 32 -37.83 8.50 23.96
C GLU A 32 -38.65 9.09 22.81
N TRP A 33 -39.85 8.54 22.61
CA TRP A 33 -40.73 8.93 21.52
C TRP A 33 -41.49 10.21 21.87
N VAL A 34 -40.95 11.36 21.49
CA VAL A 34 -41.52 12.68 21.80
C VAL A 34 -42.32 13.32 20.65
N SER A 35 -42.25 12.80 19.42
CA SER A 35 -42.95 13.37 18.24
C SER A 35 -43.04 12.38 17.06
N GLU A 36 -43.23 12.89 15.83
CA GLU A 36 -43.07 12.09 14.59
C GLU A 36 -41.69 11.41 14.51
N ARG A 37 -41.60 10.31 13.73
CA ARG A 37 -40.38 9.51 13.57
C ARG A 37 -39.20 10.35 13.12
N GLN A 38 -38.15 10.39 13.93
CA GLN A 38 -36.87 10.99 13.57
C GLN A 38 -35.93 9.91 13.03
N PHE A 39 -35.65 9.92 11.73
CA PHE A 39 -34.67 9.02 11.12
C PHE A 39 -33.28 9.61 11.26
N ALA A 40 -32.34 8.83 11.81
CA ALA A 40 -30.94 9.18 11.76
C ALA A 40 -30.41 8.97 10.34
N GLN A 41 -29.73 9.98 9.80
CA GLN A 41 -28.98 9.82 8.56
C GLN A 41 -27.66 9.15 8.90
N LEU A 42 -27.50 7.91 8.44
CA LEU A 42 -26.23 7.20 8.54
C LEU A 42 -25.29 7.75 7.46
N SER A 43 -24.14 8.27 7.88
CA SER A 43 -23.08 8.67 6.97
C SER A 43 -22.15 7.48 6.76
N GLN A 44 -21.89 7.12 5.50
CA GLN A 44 -20.82 6.18 5.17
C GLN A 44 -19.54 6.98 4.97
N TYR A 45 -18.54 6.68 5.77
CA TYR A 45 -17.18 7.13 5.54
C TYR A 45 -16.43 5.96 4.93
N GLY A 46 -15.67 6.23 3.87
CA GLY A 46 -14.87 5.20 3.26
C GLY A 46 -13.79 5.77 2.38
N TYR A 47 -12.72 5.00 2.22
CA TYR A 47 -11.65 5.30 1.29
C TYR A 47 -11.43 4.13 0.34
N THR A 48 -11.03 4.45 -0.87
CA THR A 48 -10.69 3.48 -1.91
C THR A 48 -9.19 3.55 -2.17
N ILE A 49 -8.52 2.41 -2.03
CA ILE A 49 -7.13 2.24 -2.44
C ILE A 49 -7.12 1.59 -3.81
N ALA A 50 -6.72 2.34 -4.84
CA ALA A 50 -6.55 1.82 -6.20
C ALA A 50 -5.22 1.06 -6.32
N ASN A 51 -5.25 -0.11 -6.96
CA ASN A 51 -4.03 -0.86 -7.25
C ASN A 51 -3.22 -0.14 -8.34
N LYS A 52 -1.92 0.01 -8.09
CA LYS A 52 -0.97 0.63 -9.01
C LYS A 52 0.00 -0.42 -9.52
N THR A 53 0.28 -0.38 -10.82
CA THR A 53 1.30 -1.20 -11.47
C THR A 53 2.64 -0.48 -11.44
N TRP A 54 3.69 -1.21 -11.11
CA TRP A 54 5.07 -0.71 -11.04
C TRP A 54 5.94 -1.52 -11.98
N GLU A 55 6.97 -0.88 -12.54
CA GLU A 55 7.84 -1.48 -13.54
C GLU A 55 9.28 -1.13 -13.25
N ASN A 56 10.15 -2.13 -13.38
CA ASN A 56 11.60 -1.99 -13.34
C ASN A 56 12.17 -3.11 -14.21
N SER A 57 12.55 -2.79 -15.45
CA SER A 57 13.11 -3.77 -16.39
C SER A 57 14.53 -3.39 -16.77
N ILE A 58 15.40 -4.40 -16.82
CA ILE A 58 16.77 -4.28 -17.33
C ILE A 58 16.96 -5.19 -18.53
N ARG A 59 17.78 -4.76 -19.50
CA ARG A 59 18.18 -5.58 -20.65
C ARG A 59 19.69 -5.68 -20.68
N VAL A 60 20.19 -6.90 -20.78
CA VAL A 60 21.61 -7.20 -20.89
C VAL A 60 21.83 -8.05 -22.13
N LYS A 61 22.90 -7.78 -22.87
CA LYS A 61 23.33 -8.60 -24.01
C LYS A 61 23.88 -9.93 -23.50
N ARG A 62 23.60 -11.03 -24.21
CA ARG A 62 24.08 -12.36 -23.82
C ARG A 62 25.60 -12.41 -23.76
N GLU A 63 26.25 -11.86 -24.79
CA GLU A 63 27.71 -11.86 -24.94
C GLU A 63 28.36 -11.18 -23.74
N ASN A 64 27.77 -10.09 -23.25
CA ASN A 64 28.29 -9.40 -22.08
C ASN A 64 28.22 -10.24 -20.79
N ILE A 65 27.24 -11.15 -20.66
CA ILE A 65 27.12 -12.05 -19.50
C ILE A 65 28.13 -13.20 -19.64
N GLU A 66 28.28 -13.74 -20.85
CA GLU A 66 29.21 -14.83 -21.14
C GLU A 66 30.67 -14.40 -21.01
N ASP A 67 30.97 -13.15 -21.40
CA ASP A 67 32.29 -12.53 -21.30
C ASP A 67 32.58 -11.93 -19.90
N ASP A 68 31.69 -12.11 -18.91
CA ASP A 68 31.87 -11.55 -17.57
C ASP A 68 33.02 -12.22 -16.81
N GLN A 69 34.20 -11.62 -16.87
CA GLN A 69 35.41 -12.12 -16.20
C GLN A 69 35.52 -11.67 -14.72
N ILE A 70 34.74 -10.67 -14.31
CA ILE A 70 34.87 -10.03 -12.98
C ILE A 70 33.63 -10.24 -12.09
N GLY A 71 32.61 -10.93 -12.60
CA GLY A 71 31.38 -11.26 -11.87
C GLY A 71 30.45 -10.06 -11.67
N GLN A 72 30.58 -9.02 -12.48
CA GLN A 72 29.83 -7.77 -12.30
C GLN A 72 28.31 -7.99 -12.41
N TYR A 73 27.85 -8.89 -13.27
CA TYR A 73 26.41 -9.13 -13.45
C TYR A 73 25.77 -9.81 -12.25
N SER A 74 26.52 -10.63 -11.52
CA SER A 74 26.03 -11.25 -10.29
C SER A 74 25.74 -10.20 -9.21
N VAL A 75 26.63 -9.21 -9.07
CA VAL A 75 26.47 -8.09 -8.13
C VAL A 75 25.29 -7.20 -8.54
N ILE A 76 25.16 -6.90 -9.83
CA ILE A 76 24.04 -6.10 -10.34
C ILE A 76 22.71 -6.81 -10.09
N ALA A 77 22.63 -8.12 -10.35
CA ALA A 77 21.41 -8.90 -10.12
C ALA A 77 21.02 -8.94 -8.64
N GLN A 78 21.99 -9.07 -7.73
CA GLN A 78 21.74 -9.00 -6.28
C GLN A 78 21.24 -7.62 -5.85
N ALA A 79 21.90 -6.56 -6.31
CA ALA A 79 21.49 -5.18 -6.03
C ALA A 79 20.08 -4.89 -6.57
N PHE A 80 19.76 -5.44 -7.74
CA PHE A 80 18.42 -5.34 -8.33
C PHE A 80 17.36 -6.04 -7.48
N GLY A 81 17.62 -7.28 -7.03
CA GLY A 81 16.73 -7.99 -6.11
C GLY A 81 16.54 -7.25 -4.79
N GLN A 82 17.61 -6.65 -4.25
CA GLN A 82 17.53 -5.83 -3.04
C GLN A 82 16.64 -4.60 -3.23
N GLN A 83 16.79 -3.88 -4.36
CA GLN A 83 15.96 -2.72 -4.65
C GLN A 83 14.46 -3.08 -4.73
N VAL A 84 14.12 -4.21 -5.35
CA VAL A 84 12.73 -4.71 -5.42
C VAL A 84 12.21 -5.05 -4.03
N ALA A 85 13.04 -5.67 -3.17
CA ALA A 85 12.66 -6.00 -1.80
C ALA A 85 12.44 -4.75 -0.92
N GLU A 86 13.22 -3.68 -1.13
CA GLU A 86 13.13 -2.41 -0.39
C GLU A 86 12.03 -1.48 -0.91
N PHE A 87 11.48 -1.75 -2.10
CA PHE A 87 10.46 -0.90 -2.72
C PHE A 87 9.24 -0.60 -1.82
N PRO A 88 8.64 -1.57 -1.09
CA PRO A 88 7.52 -1.30 -0.18
C PRO A 88 7.85 -0.31 0.95
N ASP A 89 9.10 -0.27 1.42
CA ASP A 89 9.56 0.69 2.43
C ASP A 89 9.45 2.13 1.88
N THR A 90 9.81 2.33 0.61
CA THR A 90 9.72 3.64 -0.06
C THR A 90 8.30 4.18 -0.16
N LEU A 91 7.29 3.30 -0.12
CA LEU A 91 5.88 3.69 -0.14
C LEU A 91 5.31 3.87 1.28
N SER A 92 5.67 3.00 2.21
CA SER A 92 5.08 2.96 3.55
C SER A 92 5.60 4.05 4.50
N PHE A 93 6.90 4.34 4.49
CA PHE A 93 7.48 5.33 5.40
C PHE A 93 6.98 6.77 5.15
N PRO A 94 6.87 7.25 3.89
CA PRO A 94 6.27 8.57 3.63
C PRO A 94 4.81 8.67 4.09
N LEU A 95 4.03 7.59 3.95
CA LEU A 95 2.65 7.54 4.42
C LEU A 95 2.58 7.62 5.95
N LEU A 96 3.51 6.97 6.66
CA LEU A 96 3.59 7.03 8.11
C LEU A 96 3.81 8.47 8.61
N VAL A 97 4.69 9.22 7.94
CA VAL A 97 4.93 10.64 8.27
C VAL A 97 3.72 11.50 7.89
N ALA A 98 3.14 11.27 6.71
CA ALA A 98 1.99 12.04 6.23
C ALA A 98 0.76 11.87 7.10
N GLY A 99 0.56 10.69 7.70
CA GLY A 99 -0.58 10.36 8.57
C GLY A 99 -0.79 11.30 9.76
N PHE A 100 0.23 12.05 10.19
CA PHE A 100 0.11 13.07 11.24
C PHE A 100 -0.42 14.43 10.75
N SER A 101 -0.39 14.67 9.44
CA SER A 101 -0.71 15.96 8.82
C SER A 101 -1.89 15.92 7.87
N THR A 102 -2.16 14.76 7.28
CA THR A 102 -3.26 14.57 6.34
C THR A 102 -4.54 14.21 7.08
N LEU A 103 -5.68 14.72 6.61
CA LEU A 103 -6.98 14.32 7.13
C LEU A 103 -7.10 12.79 7.02
N CYS A 104 -7.34 12.14 8.15
CA CYS A 104 -7.69 10.73 8.16
C CYS A 104 -9.20 10.67 7.94
N PHE A 105 -9.60 10.27 6.72
CA PHE A 105 -10.97 10.16 6.19
C PHE A 105 -11.85 11.42 6.24
#